data_AF-A8IFQ6-F1
#
_entry.id   AF-A8IFQ6-F1
#
_cell.length_a   1.000
_cell.length_b   1.000
_cell.length_c   1.000
_cell.angle_alpha   90.00
_cell.angle_beta   90.00
_cell.angle_gamma   90.00
#
_symmetry.space_group_name_H-M   'P 1'
#
loop_
_entity.id
_entity.type
_entity.pdbx_description
1 polymer ?
#
loop_
_entity_poly.entity_id
_entity_poly.type
_entity_poly.pdbx_seq_one_letter_code
_entity_poly.pdbx_strand_id
1 'polypeptide(L)'
;MSEAEIETAAHADPAWEGLLDLDWSQAEVVVPPKKIPISIRIDEDVLAFFKAGGEGYQKRINAVLRSFVQQSDRAPRMAASRGKRAAKT
;
A
#
# COMPACT_ATOMS: atom_id res chain seq x y z
N MET A 1 12.74 21.93 27.89
CA MET A 1 11.36 21.91 27.42
C MET A 1 10.61 20.90 28.26
N SER A 2 9.52 21.34 28.88
CA SER A 2 8.61 20.50 29.65
C SER A 2 7.49 19.96 28.75
N GLU A 3 6.84 18.88 29.17
CA GLU A 3 5.68 18.28 28.49
C GLU A 3 4.58 19.32 28.19
N ALA A 4 4.31 20.20 29.15
CA ALA A 4 3.29 21.24 29.04
C ALA A 4 3.63 22.31 27.98
N GLU A 5 4.93 22.61 27.80
CA GLU A 5 5.37 23.53 26.74
C GLU A 5 5.21 22.89 25.36
N ILE A 6 5.38 21.56 25.26
CA ILE A 6 5.19 20.80 24.01
C ILE A 6 3.70 20.75 23.63
N GLU A 7 2.83 20.46 24.59
CA GLU A 7 1.38 20.38 24.38
C GLU A 7 0.79 21.74 23.96
N THR A 8 1.20 22.81 24.64
CA THR A 8 0.77 24.17 24.29
C THR A 8 1.23 24.57 22.89
N ALA A 9 2.47 24.22 22.53
CA ALA A 9 3.00 24.51 21.20
C ALA A 9 2.30 23.69 20.10
N ALA A 10 1.94 22.43 20.37
CA ALA A 10 1.22 21.58 19.43
C ALA A 10 -0.22 22.07 19.19
N HIS A 11 -0.93 22.51 20.24
CA HIS A 11 -2.28 23.07 20.10
C HIS A 11 -2.32 24.46 19.44
N ALA A 12 -1.24 25.22 19.53
CA ALA A 12 -1.15 26.55 18.93
C ALA A 12 -0.84 26.55 17.42
N ASP A 13 -0.45 25.39 16.86
CA ASP A 13 -0.12 25.26 15.43
C ASP A 13 -1.32 24.66 14.64
N PRO A 14 -1.94 25.45 13.74
CA PRO A 14 -3.06 25.00 12.90
C PRO A 14 -2.75 23.77 12.03
N ALA A 15 -1.48 23.47 11.76
CA ALA A 15 -1.09 22.27 11.01
C ALA A 15 -1.36 20.96 11.78
N TRP A 16 -1.58 21.03 13.09
CA TRP A 16 -1.86 19.88 13.96
C TRP A 16 -3.33 19.75 14.33
N GLU A 17 -4.17 20.70 13.94
CA GLU A 17 -5.62 20.68 14.18
C GLU A 17 -6.24 19.41 13.58
N GLY A 18 -6.95 18.62 14.40
CA GLY A 18 -7.57 17.35 14.00
C GLY A 18 -6.62 16.13 13.94
N LEU A 19 -5.30 16.31 14.05
CA LEU A 19 -4.36 15.20 14.25
C LEU A 19 -4.18 14.81 15.71
N LEU A 20 -4.38 15.75 16.62
CA LEU A 20 -4.27 15.54 18.08
C LEU A 20 -5.35 14.59 18.62
N ASP A 21 -6.52 14.55 17.97
CA ASP A 21 -7.66 13.71 18.34
C ASP A 21 -7.74 12.38 17.57
N LEU A 22 -6.75 12.06 16.74
CA LEU A 22 -6.74 10.81 15.97
C LEU A 22 -6.60 9.61 16.90
N ASP A 23 -7.64 8.79 16.94
CA ASP A 23 -7.60 7.49 17.62
C ASP A 23 -6.81 6.47 16.79
N TRP A 24 -5.52 6.37 17.08
CA TRP A 24 -4.61 5.40 16.46
C TRP A 24 -4.96 3.94 16.79
N SER A 25 -5.87 3.66 17.74
CA SER A 25 -6.32 2.30 18.03
C SER A 25 -7.14 1.68 16.89
N GLN A 26 -7.75 2.50 16.04
CA GLN A 26 -8.53 2.07 14.88
C GLN A 26 -7.72 1.99 13.58
N ALA A 27 -6.42 2.26 13.63
CA ALA A 27 -5.57 2.23 12.44
C ALA A 27 -5.40 0.80 11.92
N GLU A 28 -5.84 0.54 10.69
CA GLU A 28 -5.61 -0.74 10.02
C GLU A 28 -4.19 -0.78 9.42
N VAL A 29 -3.36 -1.71 9.90
CA VAL A 29 -2.03 -1.95 9.34
C VAL A 29 -2.17 -2.71 8.01
N VAL A 30 -2.19 -1.96 6.91
CA VAL A 30 -2.18 -2.56 5.56
C VAL A 30 -0.75 -2.95 5.21
N VAL A 31 -0.46 -4.26 5.20
CA VAL A 31 0.83 -4.77 4.71
C VAL A 31 0.75 -4.92 3.18
N PRO A 32 1.49 -4.11 2.40
CA PRO A 32 1.51 -4.28 0.95
C PRO A 32 2.10 -5.65 0.59
N PRO A 33 1.54 -6.34 -0.42
CA PRO A 33 2.06 -7.62 -0.84
C PRO A 33 3.52 -7.49 -1.29
N LYS A 34 4.38 -8.42 -0.85
CA LYS A 34 5.78 -8.48 -1.28
C LYS A 34 5.82 -8.64 -2.80
N LYS A 35 6.51 -7.71 -3.46
CA LYS A 35 6.81 -7.79 -4.89
C LYS A 35 8.07 -8.61 -5.06
N ILE A 36 8.02 -9.63 -5.91
CA ILE A 36 9.19 -10.44 -6.24
C ILE A 36 9.83 -9.83 -7.48
N PRO A 37 11.09 -9.39 -7.44
CA PRO A 37 11.78 -8.89 -8.62
C PRO A 37 12.04 -10.06 -9.56
N ILE A 38 11.52 -9.96 -10.78
CA ILE A 38 11.74 -10.94 -11.86
C ILE A 38 12.16 -10.19 -13.12
N SER A 39 12.95 -10.87 -13.96
CA SER A 39 13.26 -10.40 -15.31
C SER A 39 12.31 -11.08 -16.29
N ILE A 40 11.54 -10.29 -17.03
CA ILE A 40 10.62 -10.77 -18.08
C ILE A 40 10.88 -9.98 -19.37
N ARG A 41 10.64 -10.61 -20.51
CA ARG A 41 10.65 -9.95 -21.82
C ARG A 41 9.24 -9.47 -22.14
N ILE A 42 9.13 -8.24 -22.63
CA ILE A 42 7.89 -7.60 -23.06
C ILE A 42 8.14 -7.07 -24.47
N ASP A 43 7.14 -7.18 -25.34
CA ASP A 43 7.21 -6.64 -26.69
C ASP A 43 7.41 -5.12 -26.69
N GLU A 44 8.07 -4.61 -27.73
CA GLU A 44 8.49 -3.21 -27.80
C GLU A 44 7.31 -2.23 -27.83
N ASP A 45 6.28 -2.54 -28.60
CA ASP A 45 5.06 -1.75 -28.75
C ASP A 45 4.26 -1.67 -27.44
N VAL A 46 4.14 -2.79 -26.73
CA VAL A 46 3.51 -2.86 -25.41
C VAL A 46 4.30 -2.01 -24.41
N LEU A 47 5.64 -2.13 -24.40
CA LEU A 47 6.48 -1.33 -23.52
C LEU A 47 6.38 0.16 -23.85
N ALA A 48 6.36 0.53 -25.13
CA ALA A 48 6.20 1.90 -25.59
C ALA A 48 4.86 2.50 -25.13
N PHE A 49 3.76 1.75 -25.27
CA PHE A 49 2.44 2.16 -24.79
C PHE A 49 2.45 2.48 -23.29
N PHE A 50 3.00 1.59 -22.46
CA PHE A 50 3.03 1.82 -21.02
C PHE A 50 3.98 2.96 -20.63
N LYS A 51 5.10 3.15 -21.34
CA LYS A 51 6.03 4.26 -21.12
C LYS A 51 5.46 5.62 -21.53
N ALA A 52 4.59 5.68 -22.54
CA ALA A 52 3.93 6.92 -22.96
C ALA A 52 3.14 7.59 -21.83
N GLY A 53 2.62 6.80 -20.87
CA GLY A 53 1.95 7.30 -19.66
C GLY A 53 2.89 7.82 -18.56
N GLY A 54 4.19 7.98 -18.84
CA GLY A 54 5.17 8.56 -17.90
C GLY A 54 5.63 7.61 -16.79
N GLU A 55 6.10 8.19 -15.69
CA GLU A 55 6.64 7.45 -14.55
C GLU A 55 5.62 6.42 -14.00
N GLY A 56 6.12 5.32 -13.43
CA GLY A 56 5.27 4.29 -12.84
C GLY A 56 4.71 3.27 -13.83
N TYR A 57 5.21 3.21 -15.07
CA TYR A 57 4.79 2.24 -16.09
C TYR A 57 4.86 0.78 -15.59
N GLN A 58 5.88 0.44 -14.80
CA GLN A 58 5.99 -0.89 -14.16
C GLN A 58 4.83 -1.19 -13.19
N LYS A 59 4.36 -0.18 -12.44
CA LYS A 59 3.21 -0.33 -11.54
C LYS A 59 1.93 -0.58 -12.36
N ARG A 60 1.77 0.12 -13.49
CA ARG A 60 0.64 -0.07 -14.42
C ARG A 60 0.64 -1.47 -15.04
N ILE A 61 1.79 -1.95 -15.51
CA ILE A 61 1.94 -3.32 -16.02
C ILE A 61 1.49 -4.34 -14.96
N ASN A 62 1.98 -4.21 -13.72
CA ASN A 62 1.60 -5.12 -12.64
C ASN A 62 0.09 -5.05 -12.28
N ALA A 63 -0.53 -3.86 -12.36
CA ALA A 63 -1.97 -3.72 -12.13
C ALA A 63 -2.80 -4.45 -13.19
N VAL A 64 -2.41 -4.35 -14.47
CA VAL A 64 -3.07 -5.07 -15.57
C VAL A 64 -2.95 -6.58 -15.39
N LEU A 65 -1.75 -7.08 -15.08
CA LEU A 65 -1.53 -8.51 -14.81
C LEU A 65 -2.38 -9.00 -13.63
N ARG A 66 -2.50 -8.20 -12.57
CA ARG A 66 -3.36 -8.52 -11.42
C ARG A 66 -4.83 -8.59 -11.79
N SER A 67 -5.31 -7.62 -12.58
CA SER A 67 -6.70 -7.61 -13.05
C SER A 67 -7.00 -8.84 -13.91
N PHE A 68 -6.09 -9.21 -14.81
CA PHE A 68 -6.22 -10.41 -15.63
C PHE A 68 -6.33 -11.68 -14.78
N VAL A 69 -5.46 -11.84 -13.77
CA VAL A 69 -5.52 -12.98 -12.85
C VAL A 69 -6.86 -13.02 -12.11
N GLN A 70 -7.34 -11.89 -11.59
CA GLN A 70 -8.60 -11.81 -10.85
C GLN A 70 -9.82 -12.19 -11.69
N GLN A 71 -9.81 -11.88 -12.99
CA GLN A 71 -10.89 -12.20 -13.91
C GLN A 71 -10.82 -13.65 -14.41
N SER A 72 -9.65 -14.27 -14.40
CA SER A 72 -9.52 -15.68 -14.78
C SER A 72 -10.09 -16.60 -13.70
N ASP A 73 -11.05 -17.47 -14.05
CA ASP A 73 -11.67 -18.48 -13.16
C ASP A 73 -10.69 -19.47 -12.51
N ARG A 74 -9.41 -19.41 -12.90
CA ARG A 74 -8.31 -20.22 -12.37
C ARG A 74 -7.54 -19.54 -11.25
N ALA A 75 -7.92 -18.35 -10.81
CA ALA A 75 -7.28 -17.74 -9.65
C ALA A 75 -7.45 -18.68 -8.45
N PRO A 76 -6.36 -19.23 -7.86
CA PRO A 76 -6.48 -19.77 -6.51
C PRO A 76 -7.03 -18.60 -5.71
N ARG A 77 -8.22 -18.74 -5.11
CA ARG A 77 -8.84 -17.72 -4.26
C ARG A 77 -7.71 -17.21 -3.39
N MET A 78 -7.20 -16.01 -3.69
CA MET A 78 -6.05 -15.48 -2.97
C MET A 78 -6.60 -15.26 -1.58
N ALA A 79 -6.38 -16.25 -0.71
CA ALA A 79 -6.84 -16.21 0.64
C ALA A 79 -6.27 -14.92 1.18
N ALA A 80 -7.16 -13.97 1.48
CA ALA A 80 -6.86 -12.95 2.45
C ALA A 80 -6.16 -13.70 3.57
N SER A 81 -4.87 -13.43 3.75
CA SER A 81 -4.05 -14.04 4.78
C SER A 81 -4.57 -13.49 6.11
N ARG A 82 -5.72 -14.04 6.50
CA ARG A 82 -6.45 -13.76 7.71
C ARG A 82 -5.58 -14.32 8.82
N GLY A 83 -5.16 -13.41 9.69
CA GLY A 83 -4.18 -13.66 10.72
C GLY A 83 -4.45 -14.96 11.47
N LYS A 84 -3.44 -15.83 11.48
CA LYS A 84 -3.30 -16.85 12.51
C LYS A 84 -1.94 -16.65 13.15
N ARG A 85 -1.84 -15.65 14.04
CA ARG A 85 -0.87 -15.73 15.13
C ARG A 85 -1.51 -16.59 16.21
N ALA A 86 -1.00 -17.80 16.32
CA ALA A 86 -1.31 -18.71 17.40
C ALA A 86 -0.98 -18.05 18.74
N ALA A 87 -1.93 -18.10 19.67
CA ALA A 87 -1.64 -18.02 21.09
C ALA A 87 -0.64 -19.14 21.43
N LYS A 88 0.45 -18.77 22.10
CA LYS A 88 1.33 -19.73 22.76
C LYS A 88 1.37 -19.36 24.23
N THR A 89 0.62 -20.14 25.01
CA THR A 89 0.80 -20.36 26.44
C THR A 89 2.05 -21.20 26.67
#